data_AF-A0A9W9UWP4-F1
#
_entry.id   AF-A0A9W9UWP4-F1
#
_cell.length_a   1.000
_cell.length_b   1.000
_cell.length_c   1.000
_cell.angle_alpha   90.00
_cell.angle_beta   90.00
_cell.angle_gamma   90.00
#
_symmetry.space_group_name_H-M   'P 1'
#
loop_
_entity.id
_entity.type
_entity.pdbx_description
1 polymer ?
#
loop_
_entity_poly.entity_id
_entity_poly.type
_entity_poly.pdbx_seq_one_letter_code
_entity_poly.pdbx_strand_id
1 'polypeptide(L)'
;MANPPIQLSLQTDKTTPSLTPPVTPISKQNRPPFHTQLSETENETENVCTYFTDDLEICRDSNDRNLEFGRGVWSIVYKARSTPTPNTLGTPPSSPVTAAQLFAVKAPLRRDARPVLKAEAETLTRLSHIQGSAHHIVPYHGFHTELCALVLTAIPLSLSTYIETQADLARAKPMQAMLEPVAGPTAFKNLARKLIAALNWLHDTAGLVHGDIKPQNILLRESESEDEFPYEPLFIDFSATVEIPKSDDAPVDTTRASMSSFTPPFTAPEMLASLMCSEMAPTPASDVFSLAATLLAAATGDLLIYSNMNHRLRLEMARSGHQIIDFARSGVSGCRVPRNGFVERVVKPAVVKDPGLRISTADWVKLATEA
;
A
#
# COMPACT_ATOMS: atom_id res chain seq x y z
N MET A 1 13.50 19.05 51.44
CA MET A 1 13.34 20.40 51.99
C MET A 1 13.32 21.38 50.84
N ALA A 2 12.22 22.12 50.72
CA ALA A 2 11.80 22.85 49.55
C ALA A 2 12.55 24.18 49.39
N ASN A 3 12.94 24.51 48.15
CA ASN A 3 13.29 25.87 47.75
C ASN A 3 12.01 26.65 47.40
N PRO A 4 11.90 27.93 47.77
CA PRO A 4 10.69 28.74 47.56
C PRO A 4 10.59 29.27 46.10
N PRO A 5 9.40 29.73 45.68
CA PRO A 5 9.10 30.06 44.29
C PRO A 5 9.52 31.49 43.91
N ILE A 6 10.01 31.66 42.68
CA ILE A 6 10.29 32.96 42.07
C ILE A 6 8.97 33.55 41.55
N GLN A 7 8.59 34.70 42.11
CA GLN A 7 7.51 35.58 41.62
C GLN A 7 8.00 36.35 40.38
N LEU A 8 7.32 36.17 39.24
CA LEU A 8 7.44 37.04 38.07
C LEU A 8 6.31 38.07 38.11
N SER A 9 6.69 39.33 38.34
CA SER A 9 5.79 40.49 38.35
C SER A 9 5.48 40.93 36.92
N LEU A 10 4.18 40.96 36.59
CA LEU A 10 3.62 41.58 35.39
C LEU A 10 3.44 43.08 35.65
N GLN A 11 4.31 43.91 35.04
CA GLN A 11 4.03 45.33 34.89
C GLN A 11 3.34 45.58 33.56
N THR A 12 2.08 46.01 33.68
CA THR A 12 1.29 46.66 32.65
C THR A 12 1.84 48.07 32.39
N ASP A 13 1.99 48.45 31.12
CA ASP A 13 1.81 49.86 30.74
C ASP A 13 0.97 49.94 29.46
N LYS A 14 -0.18 50.60 29.62
CA LYS A 14 -1.06 51.06 28.54
C LYS A 14 -0.48 52.38 28.01
N THR A 15 -0.40 52.53 26.69
CA THR A 15 -0.66 53.81 26.00
C THR A 15 -0.77 53.58 24.48
N THR A 16 -1.98 53.74 23.95
CA THR A 16 -2.27 54.03 22.53
C THR A 16 -1.96 55.50 22.24
N PRO A 17 -1.58 55.88 21.01
CA PRO A 17 -2.63 56.38 20.11
C PRO A 17 -2.52 55.91 18.65
N SER A 18 -3.68 56.00 18.00
CA SER A 18 -3.97 55.93 16.56
C SER A 18 -2.92 56.59 15.66
N LEU A 19 -2.67 56.00 14.50
CA LEU A 19 -2.58 56.66 13.18
C LEU A 19 -2.46 55.60 12.06
N THR A 20 -3.27 55.77 11.03
CA THR A 20 -3.43 54.94 9.81
C THR A 20 -2.14 54.74 8.99
N PRO A 21 -1.97 53.61 8.28
CA PRO A 21 -0.87 53.44 7.33
C PRO A 21 -1.16 54.13 5.98
N PRO A 22 -0.13 54.64 5.26
CA PRO A 22 -0.30 55.41 4.03
C PRO A 22 -0.40 54.52 2.78
N VAL A 23 -1.12 55.05 1.78
CA VAL A 23 -1.29 54.54 0.42
C VAL A 23 -0.34 55.27 -0.53
N THR A 24 0.31 54.57 -1.47
CA THR A 24 1.06 55.16 -2.59
C THR A 24 1.07 54.21 -3.80
N PRO A 25 1.34 54.65 -5.05
CA PRO A 25 0.29 55.04 -5.99
C PRO A 25 0.27 54.21 -7.29
N ILE A 26 -0.89 54.25 -7.96
CA ILE A 26 -1.17 53.69 -9.29
C ILE A 26 -0.48 54.54 -10.36
N SER A 27 0.36 53.94 -11.20
CA SER A 27 0.79 54.51 -12.49
C SER A 27 0.16 53.72 -13.64
N LYS A 28 -0.72 54.40 -14.37
CA LYS A 28 -1.35 53.93 -15.61
C LYS A 28 -0.42 54.25 -16.79
N GLN A 29 -0.12 53.25 -17.63
CA GLN A 29 0.22 53.50 -19.03
C GLN A 29 -0.62 52.59 -19.94
N ASN A 30 -1.41 53.25 -20.79
CA ASN A 30 -2.23 52.69 -21.86
C ASN A 30 -1.36 52.25 -23.05
N ARG A 31 -1.66 51.10 -23.66
CA ARG A 31 -1.68 50.90 -25.14
C ARG A 31 -2.67 49.78 -25.55
N PRO A 32 -3.22 49.82 -26.77
CA PRO A 32 -4.56 49.31 -27.14
C PRO A 32 -4.53 47.89 -27.77
N PRO A 33 -5.69 47.29 -28.13
CA PRO A 33 -5.88 45.84 -28.20
C PRO A 33 -5.56 45.27 -29.59
N PHE A 34 -4.98 44.08 -29.62
CA PHE A 34 -4.96 43.23 -30.81
C PHE A 34 -5.37 41.81 -30.42
N HIS A 35 -6.49 41.38 -31.01
CA HIS A 35 -6.93 40.00 -31.08
C HIS A 35 -5.79 39.10 -31.58
N THR A 36 -5.55 38.00 -30.88
CA THR A 36 -5.04 36.79 -31.53
C THR A 36 -5.72 35.60 -30.87
N GLN A 37 -6.28 34.76 -31.73
CA GLN A 37 -7.15 33.64 -31.44
C GLN A 37 -6.48 32.68 -30.45
N LEU A 38 -7.19 32.35 -29.37
CA LEU A 38 -6.93 31.14 -28.61
C LEU A 38 -7.35 29.97 -29.50
N SER A 39 -6.36 29.28 -30.04
CA SER A 39 -6.53 27.93 -30.56
C SER A 39 -6.87 27.02 -29.39
N GLU A 40 -8.17 26.75 -29.24
CA GLU A 40 -8.70 25.60 -28.52
C GLU A 40 -8.12 24.34 -29.16
N THR A 41 -7.11 23.73 -28.53
CA THR A 41 -6.82 22.29 -28.61
C THR A 41 -5.63 21.97 -27.73
N GLU A 42 -5.85 21.81 -26.42
CA GLU A 42 -5.10 20.85 -25.61
C GLU A 42 -6.09 20.23 -24.61
N ASN A 43 -6.36 18.94 -24.80
CA ASN A 43 -7.24 18.13 -23.95
C ASN A 43 -6.60 17.99 -22.55
N GLU A 44 -6.98 18.84 -21.61
CA GLU A 44 -6.94 18.50 -20.19
C GLU A 44 -8.05 17.48 -19.93
N THR A 45 -7.73 16.19 -20.03
CA THR A 45 -8.59 15.17 -19.42
C THR A 45 -8.54 15.39 -17.91
N GLU A 46 -9.52 16.12 -17.37
CA GLU A 46 -9.84 16.07 -15.94
C GLU A 46 -9.93 14.58 -15.57
N ASN A 47 -9.00 14.08 -14.75
CA ASN A 47 -9.02 12.70 -14.25
C ASN A 47 -10.23 12.56 -13.31
N VAL A 48 -11.41 12.28 -13.90
CA VAL A 48 -12.64 12.10 -13.15
C VAL A 48 -12.53 10.81 -12.34
N CYS A 49 -12.49 10.94 -11.01
CA CYS A 49 -12.52 9.82 -10.10
C CYS A 49 -13.80 8.99 -10.31
N THR A 50 -13.70 7.66 -10.34
CA THR A 50 -14.90 6.80 -10.38
C THR A 50 -15.64 6.94 -9.05
N TYR A 51 -16.93 7.29 -9.08
CA TYR A 51 -17.75 7.45 -7.87
C TYR A 51 -18.61 6.23 -7.60
N PHE A 52 -18.78 5.90 -6.32
CA PHE A 52 -19.75 4.90 -5.87
C PHE A 52 -21.04 5.59 -5.45
N THR A 53 -22.16 5.21 -6.06
CA THR A 53 -23.46 5.91 -5.92
C THR A 53 -24.51 5.13 -5.15
N ASP A 54 -24.30 3.83 -4.95
CA ASP A 54 -25.29 3.00 -4.25
C ASP A 54 -25.24 3.23 -2.74
N ASP A 55 -26.36 2.96 -2.07
CA ASP A 55 -26.43 3.07 -0.62
C ASP A 55 -25.49 2.05 0.04
N LEU A 56 -24.73 2.50 1.05
CA LEU A 56 -23.84 1.66 1.84
C LEU A 56 -24.27 1.60 3.29
N GLU A 57 -24.50 0.38 3.78
CA GLU A 57 -24.74 0.11 5.19
C GLU A 57 -23.51 -0.58 5.81
N ILE A 58 -22.87 0.08 6.79
CA ILE A 58 -21.78 -0.54 7.55
C ILE A 58 -22.37 -1.63 8.45
N CYS A 59 -21.86 -2.86 8.29
CA CYS A 59 -22.28 -3.99 9.10
C CYS A 59 -21.84 -3.84 10.55
N ARG A 60 -22.67 -4.30 11.48
CA ARG A 60 -22.40 -4.26 12.93
C ARG A 60 -22.38 -5.66 13.56
N ASP A 61 -21.66 -5.79 14.67
CA ASP A 61 -21.60 -6.99 15.50
C ASP A 61 -22.79 -7.08 16.48
N SER A 62 -22.83 -8.14 17.29
CA SER A 62 -23.88 -8.35 18.31
C SER A 62 -23.90 -7.29 19.42
N ASN A 63 -22.84 -6.48 19.54
CA ASN A 63 -22.70 -5.41 20.53
C ASN A 63 -22.93 -4.02 19.89
N ASP A 64 -23.52 -3.96 18.70
CA ASP A 64 -23.76 -2.74 17.92
C ASP A 64 -22.49 -1.97 17.53
N ARG A 65 -21.34 -2.66 17.45
CA ARG A 65 -20.08 -2.08 16.99
C ARG A 65 -19.88 -2.35 15.51
N ASN A 66 -19.33 -1.37 14.79
CA ASN A 66 -19.00 -1.54 13.37
C ASN A 66 -18.00 -2.69 13.18
N LEU A 67 -18.24 -3.56 12.22
CA LEU A 67 -17.33 -4.65 11.85
C LEU A 67 -16.14 -4.09 11.08
N GLU A 68 -14.95 -4.21 11.66
CA GLU A 68 -13.69 -3.75 11.11
C GLU A 68 -12.94 -4.92 10.45
N PHE A 69 -12.48 -4.74 9.22
CA PHE A 69 -11.51 -5.63 8.57
C PHE A 69 -10.07 -5.28 8.96
N GLY A 70 -9.79 -4.01 9.27
CA GLY A 70 -8.46 -3.58 9.64
C GLY A 70 -8.35 -2.07 9.83
N ARG A 71 -7.22 -1.64 10.38
CA ARG A 71 -6.93 -0.24 10.67
C ARG A 71 -5.47 0.08 10.35
N GLY A 72 -5.25 1.17 9.63
CA GLY A 72 -3.95 1.72 9.30
C GLY A 72 -3.75 3.12 9.89
N VAL A 73 -2.66 3.78 9.50
CA VAL A 73 -2.30 5.13 9.98
C VAL A 73 -3.28 6.20 9.50
N TRP A 74 -3.82 6.02 8.30
CA TRP A 74 -4.70 6.98 7.63
C TRP A 74 -6.17 6.57 7.64
N SER A 75 -6.45 5.27 7.74
CA SER A 75 -7.79 4.75 7.49
C SER A 75 -8.19 3.61 8.41
N ILE A 76 -9.49 3.39 8.43
CA ILE A 76 -10.14 2.19 8.95
C ILE A 76 -10.93 1.53 7.82
N VAL A 77 -10.91 0.21 7.77
CA VAL A 77 -11.65 -0.57 6.77
C VAL A 77 -12.83 -1.26 7.44
N TYR A 78 -14.03 -0.91 7.00
CA TYR A 78 -15.27 -1.50 7.50
C TYR A 78 -15.82 -2.55 6.54
N LYS A 79 -16.51 -3.55 7.08
CA LYS A 79 -17.40 -4.41 6.30
C LYS A 79 -18.71 -3.68 6.04
N ALA A 80 -19.11 -3.55 4.79
CA ALA A 80 -20.37 -2.94 4.40
C ALA A 80 -21.17 -3.84 3.46
N ARG A 81 -22.47 -3.56 3.39
CA ARG A 81 -23.40 -4.12 2.40
C ARG A 81 -23.94 -2.99 1.54
N SER A 82 -24.11 -3.25 0.26
CA SER A 82 -24.97 -2.43 -0.58
C SER A 82 -26.18 -3.21 -1.01
N THR A 83 -27.33 -2.55 -0.97
CA THR A 83 -28.56 -3.00 -1.61
C THR A 83 -28.70 -2.23 -2.91
N PRO A 84 -28.67 -2.88 -4.08
CA PRO A 84 -28.85 -2.20 -5.35
C PRO A 84 -30.18 -1.46 -5.34
N THR A 85 -30.17 -0.17 -5.68
CA THR A 85 -31.41 0.57 -5.87
C THR A 85 -32.16 -0.06 -7.04
N PRO A 86 -33.41 -0.51 -6.87
CA PRO A 86 -34.17 -1.07 -7.98
C PRO A 86 -34.40 0.05 -9.00
N ASN A 87 -33.89 -0.14 -10.24
CA ASN A 87 -34.18 0.75 -11.36
C ASN A 87 -35.70 0.89 -11.50
N THR A 88 -36.25 2.07 -11.20
CA THR A 88 -37.68 2.39 -11.26
C THR A 88 -38.16 2.68 -12.68
N LEU A 89 -37.78 1.83 -13.64
CA LEU A 89 -38.30 1.85 -15.00
C LEU A 89 -38.86 0.47 -15.37
N GLY A 90 -40.12 0.26 -14.98
CA GLY A 90 -41.08 -0.55 -15.71
C GLY A 90 -40.91 -2.07 -15.69
N THR A 91 -41.47 -2.71 -14.67
CA THR A 91 -42.14 -4.05 -14.57
C THR A 91 -41.74 -4.76 -13.27
N PRO A 92 -42.67 -5.47 -12.59
CA PRO A 92 -42.37 -6.12 -11.33
C PRO A 92 -41.49 -7.35 -11.59
N PRO A 93 -40.30 -7.50 -10.97
CA PRO A 93 -39.58 -8.75 -11.08
C PRO A 93 -40.25 -9.77 -10.15
N SER A 94 -40.62 -10.91 -10.72
CA SER A 94 -40.71 -12.15 -9.94
C SER A 94 -39.31 -12.45 -9.39
N SER A 95 -39.21 -12.65 -8.08
CA SER A 95 -37.97 -12.75 -7.29
C SER A 95 -36.82 -13.52 -7.97
N PRO A 96 -35.56 -13.12 -7.72
CA PRO A 96 -34.94 -13.54 -6.46
C PRO A 96 -34.50 -12.34 -5.62
N VAL A 97 -34.40 -12.59 -4.31
CA VAL A 97 -33.78 -11.69 -3.32
C VAL A 97 -32.47 -11.17 -3.91
N THR A 98 -32.38 -9.86 -4.21
CA THR A 98 -31.13 -9.24 -4.61
C THR A 98 -30.15 -9.44 -3.46
N ALA A 99 -29.22 -10.39 -3.61
CA ALA A 99 -28.27 -10.72 -2.55
C ALA A 99 -27.43 -9.46 -2.30
N ALA A 100 -27.48 -8.94 -1.06
CA ALA A 100 -26.71 -7.77 -0.69
C ALA A 100 -25.22 -8.03 -0.94
N GLN A 101 -24.60 -7.21 -1.79
CA GLN A 101 -23.19 -7.36 -2.12
C GLN A 101 -22.33 -6.84 -0.97
N LEU A 102 -21.29 -7.60 -0.62
CA LEU A 102 -20.37 -7.25 0.46
C LEU A 102 -19.20 -6.43 -0.06
N PHE A 103 -18.91 -5.33 0.64
CA PHE A 103 -17.83 -4.41 0.33
C PHE A 103 -16.90 -4.20 1.53
N ALA A 104 -15.67 -3.83 1.22
CA ALA A 104 -14.73 -3.25 2.16
C ALA A 104 -14.70 -1.73 1.94
N VAL A 105 -15.07 -0.97 2.96
CA VAL A 105 -15.12 0.49 2.90
C VAL A 105 -13.94 1.07 3.69
N LYS A 106 -12.93 1.57 2.98
CA LYS A 106 -11.75 2.22 3.58
C LYS A 106 -12.08 3.69 3.82
N ALA A 107 -12.41 4.02 5.05
CA ALA A 107 -12.82 5.36 5.49
C ALA A 107 -11.66 6.08 6.20
N PRO A 108 -11.61 7.43 6.15
CA PRO A 108 -10.55 8.20 6.77
C PRO A 108 -10.65 8.11 8.29
N LEU A 109 -9.54 7.82 8.95
CA LEU A 109 -9.46 7.77 10.42
C LEU A 109 -9.59 9.17 11.05
N ARG A 110 -9.21 10.20 10.29
CA ARG A 110 -9.09 11.61 10.72
C ARG A 110 -9.18 12.56 9.52
N ARG A 111 -9.38 13.86 9.78
CA ARG A 111 -9.65 14.87 8.72
C ARG A 111 -8.48 15.04 7.73
N ASP A 112 -7.26 15.05 8.23
CA ASP A 112 -6.00 15.09 7.48
C ASP A 112 -5.75 13.85 6.61
N ALA A 113 -6.47 12.74 6.85
CA ALA A 113 -6.38 11.55 5.98
C ALA A 113 -7.21 11.68 4.69
N ARG A 114 -8.17 12.60 4.61
CA ARG A 114 -9.07 12.73 3.44
C ARG A 114 -8.31 13.01 2.13
N PRO A 115 -7.32 13.92 2.08
CA PRO A 115 -6.52 14.13 0.87
C PRO A 115 -5.74 12.87 0.45
N VAL A 116 -5.22 12.11 1.40
CA VAL A 116 -4.49 10.85 1.14
C VAL A 116 -5.41 9.83 0.46
N LEU A 117 -6.62 9.64 1.00
CA LEU A 117 -7.62 8.73 0.43
C LEU A 117 -8.15 9.21 -0.92
N LYS A 118 -8.34 10.52 -1.12
CA LYS A 118 -8.76 11.06 -2.42
C LYS A 118 -7.71 10.78 -3.50
N ALA A 119 -6.44 11.04 -3.22
CA ALA A 119 -5.38 10.74 -4.17
C ALA A 119 -5.16 9.22 -4.34
N GLU A 120 -5.42 8.39 -3.31
CA GLU A 120 -5.51 6.93 -3.48
C GLU A 120 -6.67 6.52 -4.41
N ALA A 121 -7.81 7.21 -4.34
CA ALA A 121 -8.96 6.98 -5.23
C ALA A 121 -8.64 7.31 -6.68
N GLU A 122 -7.86 8.36 -6.94
CA GLU A 122 -7.39 8.74 -8.28
C GLU A 122 -6.46 7.65 -8.85
N THR A 123 -5.51 7.15 -8.04
CA THR A 123 -4.66 6.01 -8.41
C THR A 123 -5.48 4.77 -8.74
N LEU A 124 -6.43 4.41 -7.87
CA LEU A 124 -7.29 3.22 -8.06
C LEU A 124 -8.23 3.37 -9.26
N THR A 125 -8.73 4.58 -9.53
CA THR A 125 -9.51 4.88 -10.73
C THR A 125 -8.69 4.61 -11.99
N ARG A 126 -7.44 5.08 -12.05
CA ARG A 126 -6.56 4.80 -13.19
C ARG A 126 -6.29 3.29 -13.32
N LEU A 127 -5.94 2.63 -12.22
CA LEU A 127 -5.64 1.19 -12.21
C LEU A 127 -6.83 0.32 -12.62
N SER A 128 -8.05 0.67 -12.21
CA SER A 128 -9.25 -0.12 -12.55
C SER A 128 -9.57 -0.12 -14.05
N HIS A 129 -9.12 0.90 -14.79
CA HIS A 129 -9.29 0.97 -16.24
C HIS A 129 -8.26 0.17 -17.03
N ILE A 130 -7.17 -0.29 -16.39
CA ILE A 130 -6.17 -1.13 -17.05
C ILE A 130 -6.70 -2.57 -17.14
N GLN A 131 -6.65 -3.14 -18.34
CA GLN A 131 -7.08 -4.51 -18.59
C GLN A 131 -6.30 -5.50 -17.70
N GLY A 132 -7.02 -6.43 -17.07
CA GLY A 132 -6.43 -7.46 -16.20
C GLY A 132 -6.17 -7.00 -14.76
N SER A 133 -6.48 -5.75 -14.39
CA SER A 133 -6.28 -5.22 -13.03
C SER A 133 -6.90 -6.08 -11.92
N ALA A 134 -8.05 -6.72 -12.19
CA ALA A 134 -8.75 -7.59 -11.24
C ALA A 134 -7.97 -8.85 -10.81
N HIS A 135 -6.88 -9.19 -11.50
CA HIS A 135 -5.95 -10.28 -11.16
C HIS A 135 -4.74 -9.81 -10.33
N HIS A 136 -4.55 -8.50 -10.15
CA HIS A 136 -3.36 -7.95 -9.52
C HIS A 136 -3.67 -7.05 -8.33
N ILE A 137 -4.83 -6.40 -8.34
CA ILE A 137 -5.28 -5.49 -7.28
C ILE A 137 -6.70 -5.84 -6.85
N VAL A 138 -7.07 -5.43 -5.64
CA VAL A 138 -8.45 -5.60 -5.18
C VAL A 138 -9.39 -4.70 -5.99
N PRO A 139 -10.49 -5.24 -6.57
CA PRO A 139 -11.36 -4.48 -7.43
C PRO A 139 -11.97 -3.31 -6.67
N TYR A 140 -11.81 -2.14 -7.29
CA TYR A 140 -12.29 -0.85 -6.83
C TYR A 140 -13.62 -0.54 -7.50
N HIS A 141 -14.61 -0.19 -6.69
CA HIS A 141 -15.98 0.10 -7.13
C HIS A 141 -16.28 1.60 -7.16
N GLY A 142 -15.41 2.42 -6.58
CA GLY A 142 -15.54 3.88 -6.63
C GLY A 142 -15.30 4.57 -5.30
N PHE A 143 -15.28 5.90 -5.35
CA PHE A 143 -15.15 6.78 -4.20
C PHE A 143 -16.54 7.18 -3.70
N HIS A 144 -16.79 6.97 -2.42
CA HIS A 144 -18.00 7.45 -1.77
C HIS A 144 -17.77 8.86 -1.23
N THR A 145 -18.45 9.84 -1.83
CA THR A 145 -18.20 11.27 -1.59
C THR A 145 -18.48 11.70 -0.15
N GLU A 146 -19.63 11.32 0.41
CA GLU A 146 -20.04 11.74 1.76
C GLU A 146 -19.12 11.19 2.86
N LEU A 147 -18.81 9.90 2.78
CA LEU A 147 -17.89 9.22 3.70
C LEU A 147 -16.42 9.58 3.43
N CYS A 148 -16.12 10.17 2.27
CA CYS A 148 -14.77 10.33 1.72
C CYS A 148 -13.98 9.01 1.76
N ALA A 149 -14.62 7.92 1.33
CA ALA A 149 -14.13 6.55 1.51
C ALA A 149 -13.95 5.83 0.18
N LEU A 150 -13.05 4.85 0.15
CA LEU A 150 -12.88 3.93 -0.97
C LEU A 150 -13.81 2.73 -0.80
N VAL A 151 -14.52 2.35 -1.86
CA VAL A 151 -15.34 1.15 -1.89
C VAL A 151 -14.61 0.07 -2.69
N LEU A 152 -14.27 -1.03 -2.01
CA LEU A 152 -13.47 -2.13 -2.54
C LEU A 152 -14.24 -3.44 -2.39
N THR A 153 -13.90 -4.43 -3.20
CA THR A 153 -14.39 -5.81 -3.00
C THR A 153 -13.94 -6.33 -1.63
N ALA A 154 -14.87 -6.87 -0.84
CA ALA A 154 -14.52 -7.48 0.44
C ALA A 154 -13.77 -8.81 0.23
N ILE A 155 -12.50 -8.85 0.63
CA ILE A 155 -11.68 -10.07 0.65
C ILE A 155 -11.17 -10.27 2.08
N PRO A 156 -11.63 -11.31 2.79
CA PRO A 156 -11.42 -11.41 4.24
C PRO A 156 -10.04 -11.93 4.64
N LEU A 157 -9.32 -12.61 3.73
CA LEU A 157 -8.05 -13.25 4.05
C LEU A 157 -6.87 -12.38 3.61
N SER A 158 -6.02 -11.99 4.56
CA SER A 158 -4.73 -11.35 4.28
C SER A 158 -3.62 -12.39 4.15
N LEU A 159 -2.57 -12.07 3.39
CA LEU A 159 -1.37 -12.91 3.31
C LEU A 159 -0.70 -13.03 4.69
N SER A 160 -0.69 -11.99 5.51
CA SER A 160 -0.18 -12.10 6.90
C SER A 160 -0.90 -13.18 7.71
N THR A 161 -2.23 -13.20 7.70
CA THR A 161 -3.02 -14.21 8.43
C THR A 161 -2.80 -15.61 7.87
N TYR A 162 -2.67 -15.73 6.55
CA TYR A 162 -2.32 -17.00 5.91
C TYR A 162 -0.95 -17.49 6.37
N ILE A 163 0.08 -16.64 6.38
CA ILE A 163 1.43 -16.99 6.81
C ILE A 163 1.44 -17.46 8.27
N GLU A 164 0.76 -16.75 9.17
CA GLU A 164 0.63 -17.14 10.58
C GLU A 164 -0.04 -18.51 10.71
N THR A 165 -1.15 -18.73 10.00
CA THR A 165 -1.85 -20.03 10.00
C THR A 165 -0.95 -21.15 9.49
N GLN A 166 -0.22 -20.94 8.39
CA GLN A 166 0.72 -21.93 7.87
C GLN A 166 1.89 -22.19 8.82
N ALA A 167 2.40 -21.15 9.48
CA ALA A 167 3.44 -21.28 10.48
C ALA A 167 2.97 -22.14 11.66
N ASP A 168 1.74 -21.93 12.13
CA ASP A 168 1.10 -22.70 13.19
C ASP A 168 0.95 -24.17 12.82
N LEU A 169 0.43 -24.45 11.62
CA LEU A 169 0.32 -25.81 11.10
C LEU A 169 1.69 -26.48 10.92
N ALA A 170 2.69 -25.72 10.48
CA ALA A 170 4.04 -26.25 10.26
C ALA A 170 4.78 -26.62 11.55
N ARG A 171 4.38 -26.07 12.71
CA ARG A 171 4.93 -26.50 14.02
C ARG A 171 4.51 -27.91 14.42
N ALA A 172 3.43 -28.43 13.85
CA ALA A 172 2.96 -29.79 14.09
C ALA A 172 3.54 -30.83 13.11
N LYS A 173 4.31 -30.40 12.10
CA LYS A 173 4.86 -31.29 11.05
C LYS A 173 6.19 -31.94 11.49
N PRO A 174 6.55 -33.11 10.91
CA PRO A 174 7.80 -33.79 11.21
C PRO A 174 9.04 -32.99 10.76
N MET A 175 10.19 -33.30 11.38
CA MET A 175 11.43 -32.54 11.25
C MET A 175 11.96 -32.39 9.80
N GLN A 176 11.71 -33.37 8.93
CA GLN A 176 12.09 -33.32 7.51
C GLN A 176 11.36 -32.21 6.73
N ALA A 177 10.13 -31.85 7.11
CA ALA A 177 9.37 -30.75 6.51
C ALA A 177 9.79 -29.37 7.04
N MET A 178 10.79 -29.30 7.93
CA MET A 178 11.31 -28.02 8.45
C MET A 178 12.29 -27.34 7.50
N LEU A 179 12.75 -28.02 6.43
CA LEU A 179 13.61 -27.40 5.41
C LEU A 179 12.82 -26.71 4.29
N GLU A 180 11.51 -26.96 4.23
CA GLU A 180 10.61 -26.40 3.22
C GLU A 180 9.92 -25.13 3.74
N PRO A 181 9.38 -24.27 2.86
CA PRO A 181 8.49 -23.19 3.27
C PRO A 181 7.34 -23.66 4.17
N VAL A 182 6.82 -22.80 5.04
CA VAL A 182 5.70 -23.16 5.94
C VAL A 182 4.46 -23.64 5.19
N ALA A 183 4.17 -23.03 4.04
CA ALA A 183 3.07 -23.40 3.15
C ALA A 183 3.37 -24.65 2.29
N GLY A 184 4.60 -25.16 2.30
CA GLY A 184 5.08 -26.19 1.37
C GLY A 184 5.70 -25.61 0.09
N PRO A 185 6.49 -26.42 -0.64
CA PRO A 185 7.29 -25.94 -1.76
C PRO A 185 6.45 -25.50 -2.96
N THR A 186 5.44 -26.29 -3.36
CA THR A 186 4.57 -25.97 -4.50
C THR A 186 3.74 -24.71 -4.24
N ALA A 187 3.11 -24.63 -3.06
CA ALA A 187 2.30 -23.48 -2.69
C ALA A 187 3.12 -22.18 -2.65
N PHE A 188 4.34 -22.23 -2.10
CA PHE A 188 5.25 -21.09 -2.10
C PHE A 188 5.64 -20.67 -3.53
N LYS A 189 5.99 -21.62 -4.41
CA LYS A 189 6.35 -21.31 -5.80
C LYS A 189 5.21 -20.61 -6.52
N ASN A 190 3.97 -21.10 -6.34
CA ASN A 190 2.79 -20.48 -6.92
C ASN A 190 2.55 -19.06 -6.38
N LEU A 191 2.64 -18.86 -5.06
CA LEU A 191 2.55 -17.54 -4.44
C LEU A 191 3.61 -16.59 -5.01
N ALA A 192 4.88 -17.02 -5.07
CA ALA A 192 5.98 -16.22 -5.58
C ALA A 192 5.77 -15.82 -7.05
N ARG A 193 5.42 -16.78 -7.90
CA ARG A 193 5.14 -16.54 -9.33
C ARG A 193 4.01 -15.53 -9.51
N LYS A 194 2.89 -15.68 -8.80
CA LYS A 194 1.74 -14.77 -8.90
C LYS A 194 2.09 -13.36 -8.44
N LEU A 195 2.76 -13.22 -7.29
CA LEU A 195 3.15 -11.91 -6.77
C LEU A 195 4.20 -11.19 -7.62
N ILE A 196 5.20 -11.92 -8.13
CA ILE A 196 6.23 -11.35 -9.01
C ILE A 196 5.60 -10.90 -10.34
N ALA A 197 4.67 -11.70 -10.89
CA ALA A 197 3.91 -11.31 -12.08
C ALA A 197 3.02 -10.08 -11.84
N ALA A 198 2.34 -10.00 -10.69
CA ALA A 198 1.54 -8.84 -10.31
C ALA A 198 2.41 -7.58 -10.14
N LEU A 199 3.60 -7.71 -9.55
CA LEU A 199 4.53 -6.59 -9.42
C LEU A 199 5.07 -6.14 -10.79
N ASN A 200 5.38 -7.09 -11.68
CA ASN A 200 5.75 -6.78 -13.05
C ASN A 200 4.66 -6.00 -13.77
N TRP A 201 3.39 -6.42 -13.67
CA TRP A 201 2.27 -5.69 -14.24
C TRP A 201 2.17 -4.26 -13.68
N LEU A 202 2.34 -4.09 -12.38
CA LEU A 202 2.27 -2.77 -11.75
C LEU A 202 3.38 -1.83 -12.26
N HIS A 203 4.59 -2.34 -12.41
CA HIS A 203 5.74 -1.55 -12.88
C HIS A 203 5.70 -1.30 -14.38
N ASP A 204 5.54 -2.35 -15.18
CA ASP A 204 5.67 -2.31 -16.64
C ASP A 204 4.41 -1.82 -17.35
N THR A 205 3.23 -2.29 -16.90
CA THR A 205 1.95 -1.95 -17.54
C THR A 205 1.31 -0.72 -16.91
N ALA A 206 1.26 -0.65 -15.57
CA ALA A 206 0.64 0.49 -14.89
C ALA A 206 1.58 1.69 -14.73
N GLY A 207 2.89 1.49 -14.76
CA GLY A 207 3.89 2.56 -14.62
C GLY A 207 3.90 3.16 -13.22
N LEU A 208 3.68 2.34 -12.17
CA LEU A 208 3.58 2.78 -10.78
C LEU A 208 4.52 1.98 -9.88
N VAL A 209 5.03 2.61 -8.83
CA VAL A 209 5.68 1.94 -7.69
C VAL A 209 4.67 1.86 -6.55
N HIS A 210 4.44 0.69 -5.98
CA HIS A 210 3.50 0.49 -4.89
C HIS A 210 3.92 1.27 -3.63
N GLY A 211 5.17 1.12 -3.20
CA GLY A 211 5.80 1.87 -2.11
C GLY A 211 5.56 1.34 -0.69
N ASP A 212 4.73 0.32 -0.48
CA ASP A 212 4.48 -0.29 0.84
C ASP A 212 4.10 -1.77 0.72
N ILE A 213 4.89 -2.55 -0.03
CA ILE A 213 4.65 -3.99 -0.21
C ILE A 213 5.02 -4.73 1.08
N LYS A 214 4.05 -5.44 1.65
CA LYS A 214 4.20 -6.28 2.84
C LYS A 214 3.05 -7.29 2.94
N PRO A 215 3.16 -8.36 3.76
CA PRO A 215 2.11 -9.37 3.89
C PRO A 215 0.73 -8.82 4.28
N GLN A 216 0.66 -7.69 5.00
CA GLN A 216 -0.59 -7.05 5.39
C GLN A 216 -1.28 -6.32 4.23
N ASN A 217 -0.53 -5.94 3.20
CA ASN A 217 -1.02 -5.21 2.03
C ASN A 217 -1.26 -6.14 0.83
N ILE A 218 -1.40 -7.43 1.08
CA ILE A 218 -1.74 -8.45 0.07
C ILE A 218 -2.92 -9.25 0.59
N LEU A 219 -4.02 -9.27 -0.16
CA LEU A 219 -5.20 -10.08 0.15
C LEU A 219 -5.23 -11.32 -0.74
N LEU A 220 -5.79 -12.41 -0.23
CA LEU A 220 -5.90 -13.69 -0.91
C LEU A 220 -7.36 -13.94 -1.29
N ARG A 221 -7.68 -13.79 -2.59
CA ARG A 221 -8.99 -14.19 -3.13
C ARG A 221 -8.97 -15.68 -3.41
N GLU A 222 -10.00 -16.42 -3.01
CA GLU A 222 -10.15 -17.81 -3.44
C GLU A 222 -10.19 -17.91 -4.97
N SER A 223 -9.49 -18.90 -5.50
CA SER A 223 -9.43 -19.23 -6.93
C SER A 223 -10.00 -20.64 -7.12
N GLU A 224 -10.69 -20.88 -8.23
CA GLU A 224 -11.24 -22.20 -8.59
C GLU A 224 -10.13 -23.22 -8.99
N SER A 225 -8.87 -22.81 -8.96
CA SER A 225 -7.73 -23.67 -9.23
C SER A 225 -7.59 -24.78 -8.17
N GLU A 226 -7.44 -26.03 -8.61
CA GLU A 226 -7.10 -27.19 -7.75
C GLU A 226 -5.62 -27.21 -7.30
N ASP A 227 -4.90 -26.10 -7.45
CA ASP A 227 -3.50 -25.97 -7.06
C ASP A 227 -3.33 -26.03 -5.53
N GLU A 228 -2.15 -26.46 -5.05
CA GLU A 228 -1.78 -26.40 -3.62
C GLU A 228 -1.81 -24.97 -3.01
N PHE A 229 -1.92 -23.95 -3.86
CA PHE A 229 -2.19 -22.57 -3.47
C PHE A 229 -3.43 -22.04 -4.22
N PRO A 230 -4.65 -22.32 -3.72
CA PRO A 230 -5.90 -22.02 -4.40
C PRO A 230 -6.33 -20.56 -4.20
N TYR A 231 -5.37 -19.63 -4.29
CA TYR A 231 -5.61 -18.21 -4.07
C TYR A 231 -4.99 -17.35 -5.17
N GLU A 232 -5.67 -16.24 -5.48
CA GLU A 232 -5.14 -15.13 -6.24
C GLU A 232 -4.68 -14.03 -5.26
N PRO A 233 -3.37 -13.73 -5.17
CA PRO A 233 -2.87 -12.68 -4.31
C PRO A 233 -3.04 -11.31 -4.99
N LEU A 234 -3.63 -10.36 -4.26
CA LEU A 234 -4.01 -9.04 -4.78
C LEU A 234 -3.43 -7.95 -3.89
N PHE A 235 -2.76 -6.96 -4.50
CA PHE A 235 -2.26 -5.80 -3.79
C PHE A 235 -3.41 -4.89 -3.31
N ILE A 236 -3.20 -4.29 -2.15
CA ILE A 236 -4.04 -3.24 -1.55
C ILE A 236 -3.17 -2.12 -0.99
N ASP A 237 -3.83 -1.02 -0.61
CA ASP A 237 -3.21 0.14 0.04
C ASP A 237 -2.22 0.90 -0.84
N PHE A 238 -2.76 1.71 -1.75
CA PHE A 238 -1.98 2.53 -2.70
C PHE A 238 -1.66 3.92 -2.13
N SER A 239 -1.69 4.06 -0.79
CA SER A 239 -1.47 5.35 -0.12
C SER A 239 -0.05 5.91 -0.28
N ALA A 240 0.94 5.03 -0.46
CA ALA A 240 2.36 5.38 -0.68
C ALA A 240 2.80 5.34 -2.15
N THR A 241 1.86 5.10 -3.07
CA THR A 241 2.16 4.91 -4.50
C THR A 241 2.68 6.18 -5.15
N VAL A 242 3.68 6.02 -6.01
CA VAL A 242 4.27 7.07 -6.84
C VAL A 242 4.32 6.61 -8.30
N GLU A 243 4.26 7.56 -9.23
CA GLU A 243 4.41 7.26 -10.66
C GLU A 243 5.87 6.99 -11.01
N ILE A 244 6.10 6.03 -11.91
CA ILE A 244 7.42 5.81 -12.49
C ILE A 244 7.64 6.90 -13.54
N PRO A 245 8.68 7.75 -13.40
CA PRO A 245 8.95 8.82 -14.35
C PRO A 245 9.17 8.25 -15.76
N LYS A 246 8.47 8.83 -16.75
CA LYS A 246 8.66 8.47 -18.17
C LYS A 246 9.93 9.10 -18.77
N SER A 247 10.54 10.04 -18.07
CA SER A 247 11.78 10.74 -18.44
C SER A 247 12.53 11.16 -17.17
N ASP A 248 13.86 11.17 -17.22
CA ASP A 248 14.72 11.50 -16.06
C ASP A 248 14.52 12.92 -15.52
N ASP A 249 14.00 13.85 -16.33
CA ASP A 249 13.75 15.25 -15.94
C ASP A 249 12.35 15.50 -15.34
N ALA A 250 11.49 14.48 -15.25
CA ALA A 250 10.15 14.66 -14.70
C ALA A 250 10.19 14.74 -13.16
N PRO A 251 9.57 15.77 -12.54
CA PRO A 251 9.54 15.86 -11.09
C PRO A 251 8.75 14.69 -10.49
N VAL A 252 9.37 13.98 -9.55
CA VAL A 252 8.71 12.90 -8.79
C VAL A 252 7.92 13.52 -7.64
N ASP A 253 6.61 13.32 -7.61
CA ASP A 253 5.80 13.72 -6.45
C ASP A 253 6.11 12.83 -5.24
N THR A 254 6.96 13.33 -4.33
CA THR A 254 7.39 12.63 -3.12
C THR A 254 6.49 12.90 -1.92
N THR A 255 5.42 13.69 -2.10
CA THR A 255 4.54 14.14 -1.00
C THR A 255 3.86 12.95 -0.33
N ARG A 256 3.40 11.98 -1.12
CA ARG A 256 2.76 10.74 -0.63
C ARG A 256 3.74 9.84 0.12
N ALA A 257 4.94 9.67 -0.42
CA ALA A 257 6.01 8.89 0.19
C ALA A 257 6.41 9.42 1.57
N SER A 258 6.52 10.75 1.70
CA SER A 258 6.89 11.44 2.94
C SER A 258 5.87 11.26 4.07
N MET A 259 4.63 10.89 3.74
CA MET A 259 3.53 10.65 4.68
C MET A 259 3.32 9.15 4.98
N SER A 260 4.12 8.26 4.39
CA SER A 260 4.00 6.82 4.62
C SER A 260 4.62 6.40 5.96
N SER A 261 4.00 5.43 6.63
CA SER A 261 4.59 4.81 7.83
C SER A 261 5.45 3.63 7.39
N PHE A 262 6.76 3.78 7.51
CA PHE A 262 7.69 2.70 7.17
C PHE A 262 7.45 1.47 8.04
N THR A 263 7.53 0.31 7.41
CA THR A 263 7.48 -0.98 8.08
C THR A 263 8.89 -1.59 7.98
N PRO A 264 9.78 -1.36 8.97
CA PRO A 264 11.20 -1.64 8.85
C PRO A 264 11.59 -3.01 8.27
N PRO A 265 10.93 -4.14 8.63
CA PRO A 265 11.29 -5.45 8.05
C PRO A 265 11.09 -5.58 6.54
N PHE A 266 10.19 -4.79 5.95
CA PHE A 266 9.87 -4.86 4.53
C PHE A 266 10.34 -3.62 3.76
N THR A 267 10.79 -2.57 4.46
CA THR A 267 11.26 -1.34 3.81
C THR A 267 12.67 -1.51 3.28
N ALA A 268 12.92 -1.10 2.04
CA ALA A 268 14.24 -1.18 1.44
C ALA A 268 15.29 -0.35 2.22
N PRO A 269 16.56 -0.80 2.32
CA PRO A 269 17.58 -0.14 3.14
C PRO A 269 17.81 1.33 2.79
N GLU A 270 17.79 1.67 1.51
CA GLU A 270 17.94 3.03 1.00
C GLU A 270 16.78 3.95 1.42
N MET A 271 15.56 3.39 1.52
CA MET A 271 14.38 4.10 2.01
C MET A 271 14.43 4.34 3.54
N LEU A 272 15.12 3.46 4.28
CA LEU A 272 15.35 3.66 5.71
C LEU A 272 16.50 4.64 6.00
N ALA A 273 17.48 4.73 5.11
CA ALA A 273 18.58 5.70 5.21
C ALA A 273 18.08 7.13 4.92
N SER A 274 17.14 7.28 3.99
CA SER A 274 16.53 8.55 3.63
C SER A 274 15.52 9.08 4.66
N LEU A 275 15.18 8.33 5.71
CA LEU A 275 14.43 8.85 6.86
C LEU A 275 15.06 10.11 7.50
N MET A 276 16.35 10.36 7.23
CA MET A 276 17.09 11.52 7.71
C MET A 276 17.26 12.62 6.64
N CYS A 277 16.85 12.39 5.39
CA CYS A 277 16.94 13.32 4.26
C CYS A 277 15.62 13.28 3.48
N SER A 278 14.82 14.33 3.62
CA SER A 278 13.39 14.44 3.27
C SER A 278 13.01 14.27 1.78
N GLU A 279 13.80 13.60 0.94
CA GLU A 279 13.71 13.71 -0.52
C GLU A 279 13.65 12.38 -1.30
N MET A 280 13.61 11.22 -0.66
CA MET A 280 13.61 9.94 -1.40
C MET A 280 12.20 9.36 -1.56
N ALA A 281 11.74 9.23 -2.80
CA ALA A 281 10.53 8.48 -3.16
C ALA A 281 10.83 6.98 -3.34
N PRO A 282 9.82 6.09 -3.15
CA PRO A 282 9.89 4.71 -3.55
C PRO A 282 10.29 4.56 -5.01
N THR A 283 11.06 3.52 -5.30
CA THR A 283 11.52 3.17 -6.65
C THR A 283 11.09 1.74 -7.00
N PRO A 284 11.10 1.35 -8.29
CA PRO A 284 10.88 -0.04 -8.67
C PRO A 284 11.81 -1.02 -7.92
N ALA A 285 13.07 -0.61 -7.70
CA ALA A 285 14.06 -1.40 -6.96
C ALA A 285 13.71 -1.54 -5.46
N SER A 286 13.07 -0.54 -4.84
CA SER A 286 12.63 -0.67 -3.45
C SER A 286 11.43 -1.62 -3.33
N ASP A 287 10.50 -1.59 -4.28
CA ASP A 287 9.38 -2.54 -4.34
C ASP A 287 9.88 -3.99 -4.51
N VAL A 288 10.88 -4.20 -5.36
CA VAL A 288 11.52 -5.51 -5.57
C VAL A 288 12.10 -6.05 -4.25
N PHE A 289 12.79 -5.21 -3.49
CA PHE A 289 13.28 -5.58 -2.16
C PHE A 289 12.12 -5.92 -1.20
N SER A 290 11.09 -5.08 -1.14
CA SER A 290 9.94 -5.25 -0.26
C SER A 290 9.16 -6.54 -0.56
N LEU A 291 8.99 -6.88 -1.83
CA LEU A 291 8.41 -8.17 -2.22
C LEU A 291 9.32 -9.35 -1.84
N ALA A 292 10.63 -9.22 -2.01
CA ALA A 292 11.58 -10.24 -1.57
C ALA A 292 11.52 -10.50 -0.05
N ALA A 293 11.43 -9.45 0.76
CA ALA A 293 11.23 -9.55 2.20
C ALA A 293 9.88 -10.23 2.53
N THR A 294 8.82 -9.88 1.81
CA THR A 294 7.49 -10.52 1.93
C THR A 294 7.55 -12.02 1.63
N LEU A 295 8.27 -12.41 0.57
CA LEU A 295 8.48 -13.82 0.22
C LEU A 295 9.31 -14.55 1.29
N LEU A 296 10.34 -13.92 1.87
CA LEU A 296 11.08 -14.53 2.98
C LEU A 296 10.17 -14.78 4.19
N ALA A 297 9.33 -13.81 4.57
CA ALA A 297 8.35 -13.99 5.64
C ALA A 297 7.37 -15.13 5.32
N ALA A 298 6.93 -15.26 4.07
CA ALA A 298 6.07 -16.35 3.62
C ALA A 298 6.76 -17.72 3.63
N ALA A 299 8.09 -17.77 3.42
CA ALA A 299 8.85 -19.01 3.50
C ALA A 299 9.06 -19.45 4.96
N THR A 300 9.46 -18.52 5.82
CA THR A 300 9.85 -18.81 7.19
C THR A 300 8.67 -18.90 8.15
N GLY A 301 7.53 -18.28 7.81
CA GLY A 301 6.45 -18.05 8.76
C GLY A 301 6.72 -16.92 9.75
N ASP A 302 7.78 -16.13 9.55
CA ASP A 302 8.19 -15.06 10.46
C ASP A 302 7.94 -13.68 9.83
N LEU A 303 6.81 -13.07 10.21
CA LEU A 303 6.43 -11.72 9.77
C LEU A 303 7.36 -10.61 10.30
N LEU A 304 8.19 -10.89 11.30
CA LEU A 304 9.13 -9.92 11.84
C LEU A 304 10.47 -9.95 11.11
N ILE A 305 10.84 -11.08 10.48
CA ILE A 305 12.11 -11.40 9.77
C ILE A 305 13.37 -11.30 10.67
N TYR A 306 13.40 -10.30 11.55
CA TYR A 306 14.38 -9.98 12.58
C TYR A 306 13.82 -10.31 13.96
N SER A 307 13.30 -11.53 14.14
CA SER A 307 12.70 -11.98 15.40
C SER A 307 13.72 -11.93 16.56
N ASN A 308 13.22 -11.81 17.79
CA ASN A 308 13.99 -11.75 19.05
C ASN A 308 14.83 -10.49 19.31
N MET A 309 14.74 -9.48 18.46
CA MET A 309 15.50 -8.24 18.63
C MET A 309 14.63 -7.07 19.11
N ASN A 310 15.20 -6.20 19.93
CA ASN A 310 14.56 -4.94 20.34
C ASN A 310 14.37 -4.00 19.13
N HIS A 311 13.48 -3.01 19.24
CA HIS A 311 13.12 -2.13 18.13
C HIS A 311 14.34 -1.42 17.48
N ARG A 312 15.30 -0.97 18.30
CA ARG A 312 16.51 -0.28 17.81
C ARG A 312 17.39 -1.20 16.98
N LEU A 313 17.66 -2.40 17.46
CA LEU A 313 18.48 -3.39 16.76
C LEU A 313 17.80 -3.85 15.47
N ARG A 314 16.47 -4.01 15.49
CA ARG A 314 15.68 -4.32 14.30
C ARG A 314 15.85 -3.27 13.20
N LEU A 315 15.79 -1.99 13.56
CA LEU A 315 16.00 -0.91 12.60
C LEU A 315 17.42 -0.92 12.03
N GLU A 316 18.43 -1.22 12.85
CA GLU A 316 19.83 -1.31 12.40
C GLU A 316 20.06 -2.48 11.44
N MET A 317 19.46 -3.64 11.72
CA MET A 317 19.46 -4.78 10.81
C MET A 317 18.74 -4.47 9.49
N ALA A 318 17.61 -3.75 9.56
CA ALA A 318 16.88 -3.32 8.38
C ALA A 318 17.69 -2.37 7.49
N ARG A 319 18.50 -1.46 8.09
CA ARG A 319 19.49 -0.65 7.35
C ARG A 319 20.58 -1.49 6.68
N SER A 320 20.87 -2.67 7.24
CA SER A 320 21.72 -3.68 6.62
C SER A 320 20.91 -4.73 5.83
N GLY A 321 19.73 -4.37 5.32
CA GLY A 321 18.77 -5.32 4.72
C GLY A 321 19.29 -6.12 3.52
N HIS A 322 20.42 -5.75 2.91
CA HIS A 322 21.10 -6.62 1.94
C HIS A 322 21.53 -7.99 2.51
N GLN A 323 21.60 -8.10 3.84
CA GLN A 323 21.87 -9.35 4.58
C GLN A 323 20.58 -10.05 5.05
N ILE A 324 19.39 -9.65 4.58
CA ILE A 324 18.09 -10.15 5.05
C ILE A 324 17.97 -11.68 4.97
N ILE A 325 18.60 -12.33 3.99
CA ILE A 325 18.62 -13.79 3.88
C ILE A 325 19.40 -14.43 5.04
N ASP A 326 20.56 -13.87 5.37
CA ASP A 326 21.39 -14.37 6.48
C ASP A 326 20.72 -14.11 7.84
N PHE A 327 20.06 -12.95 7.97
CA PHE A 327 19.25 -12.65 9.15
C PHE A 327 18.07 -13.61 9.31
N ALA A 328 17.32 -13.87 8.23
CA ALA A 328 16.24 -14.86 8.25
C ALA A 328 16.74 -16.27 8.62
N ARG A 329 17.92 -16.66 8.13
CA ARG A 329 18.59 -17.94 8.48
C ARG A 329 19.01 -18.05 9.94
N SER A 330 19.35 -16.93 10.57
CA SER A 330 19.71 -16.89 11.99
C SER A 330 18.50 -17.00 12.93
N GLY A 331 17.28 -16.81 12.39
CA GLY A 331 16.03 -16.90 13.13
C GLY A 331 15.57 -18.33 13.41
N VAL A 332 14.49 -18.45 14.18
CA VAL A 332 13.93 -19.74 14.66
C VAL A 332 13.49 -20.65 13.51
N SER A 333 12.99 -20.06 12.42
CA SER A 333 12.56 -20.76 11.20
C SER A 333 13.60 -20.70 10.08
N GLY A 334 14.86 -20.38 10.38
CA GLY A 334 15.89 -20.14 9.38
C GLY A 334 16.27 -21.35 8.53
N CYS A 335 16.03 -22.57 9.03
CA CYS A 335 16.24 -23.82 8.30
C CYS A 335 15.37 -23.94 7.04
N ARG A 336 14.27 -23.17 6.94
CA ARG A 336 13.37 -23.11 5.78
C ARG A 336 13.95 -22.35 4.58
N VAL A 337 15.13 -21.74 4.74
CA VAL A 337 15.86 -21.04 3.67
C VAL A 337 17.25 -21.66 3.48
N PRO A 338 17.35 -22.94 3.05
CA PRO A 338 18.63 -23.61 2.90
C PRO A 338 19.53 -22.94 1.86
N ARG A 339 20.85 -23.13 1.99
CA ARG A 339 21.83 -22.61 1.02
C ARG A 339 21.63 -23.26 -0.34
N ASN A 340 21.62 -22.44 -1.39
CA ASN A 340 21.29 -22.82 -2.76
C ASN A 340 19.88 -23.42 -2.91
N GLY A 341 19.03 -23.27 -1.89
CA GLY A 341 17.62 -23.64 -1.96
C GLY A 341 16.85 -22.71 -2.87
N PHE A 342 15.71 -23.16 -3.37
CA PHE A 342 14.92 -22.39 -4.32
C PHE A 342 14.44 -21.03 -3.76
N VAL A 343 14.08 -20.95 -2.46
CA VAL A 343 13.73 -19.67 -1.81
C VAL A 343 14.88 -18.67 -1.91
N GLU A 344 16.11 -19.09 -1.61
CA GLU A 344 17.29 -18.21 -1.78
C GLU A 344 17.50 -17.83 -3.24
N ARG A 345 17.39 -18.78 -4.19
CA ARG A 345 17.57 -18.48 -5.62
C ARG A 345 16.60 -17.41 -6.12
N VAL A 346 15.35 -17.45 -5.66
CA VAL A 346 14.32 -16.48 -6.04
C VAL A 346 14.55 -15.11 -5.39
N VAL A 347 14.97 -15.07 -4.12
CA VAL A 347 15.06 -13.81 -3.35
C VAL A 347 16.42 -13.12 -3.50
N LYS A 348 17.51 -13.86 -3.60
CA LYS A 348 18.88 -13.34 -3.60
C LYS A 348 19.14 -12.19 -4.60
N PRO A 349 18.72 -12.26 -5.87
CA PRO A 349 19.00 -11.18 -6.82
C PRO A 349 18.12 -9.93 -6.57
N ALA A 350 17.05 -10.04 -5.78
CA ALA A 350 16.17 -8.93 -5.41
C ALA A 350 16.63 -8.16 -4.17
N VAL A 351 17.57 -8.71 -3.37
CA VAL A 351 18.02 -8.10 -2.10
C VAL A 351 19.47 -7.63 -2.14
N VAL A 352 20.07 -7.49 -3.32
CA VAL A 352 21.43 -6.96 -3.44
C VAL A 352 21.52 -5.53 -2.91
N LYS A 353 22.70 -5.18 -2.40
CA LYS A 353 22.94 -3.93 -1.67
C LYS A 353 22.70 -2.69 -2.53
N ASP A 354 23.20 -2.70 -3.77
CA ASP A 354 22.99 -1.62 -4.72
C ASP A 354 21.60 -1.77 -5.38
N PRO A 355 20.68 -0.81 -5.21
CA PRO A 355 19.36 -0.86 -5.83
C PRO A 355 19.43 -0.98 -7.36
N GLY A 356 20.44 -0.39 -8.01
CA GLY A 356 20.61 -0.43 -9.46
C GLY A 356 21.05 -1.81 -9.99
N LEU A 357 21.51 -2.70 -9.11
CA LEU A 357 21.89 -4.07 -9.45
C LEU A 357 20.81 -5.10 -9.10
N ARG A 358 19.69 -4.68 -8.50
CA ARG A 358 18.58 -5.58 -8.19
C ARG A 358 17.93 -6.06 -9.48
N ILE A 359 17.45 -7.30 -9.45
CA ILE A 359 16.76 -7.92 -10.58
C ILE A 359 15.57 -7.06 -11.03
N SER A 360 15.41 -6.90 -12.35
CA SER A 360 14.21 -6.29 -12.92
C SER A 360 13.00 -7.20 -12.69
N THR A 361 11.79 -6.66 -12.59
CA THR A 361 10.58 -7.48 -12.45
C THR A 361 10.38 -8.43 -13.64
N ALA A 362 10.72 -7.99 -14.85
CA ALA A 362 10.63 -8.81 -16.06
C ALA A 362 11.58 -10.02 -16.03
N ASP A 363 12.82 -9.84 -15.60
CA ASP A 363 13.76 -10.95 -15.43
C ASP A 363 13.41 -11.81 -14.21
N TRP A 364 12.81 -11.22 -13.19
CA TRP A 364 12.35 -11.94 -12.02
C TRP A 364 11.19 -12.89 -12.35
N VAL A 365 10.27 -12.50 -13.23
CA VAL A 365 9.21 -13.38 -13.76
C VAL A 365 9.82 -14.62 -14.45
N LYS A 366 10.85 -14.44 -15.28
CA LYS A 366 11.55 -15.56 -15.94
C LYS A 366 12.17 -16.48 -14.90
N LEU A 367 12.93 -15.92 -13.96
CA LEU A 367 13.58 -16.67 -12.90
C LEU A 367 12.58 -17.46 -12.03
N ALA A 368 11.44 -16.86 -11.68
CA ALA A 368 10.41 -17.50 -10.87
C ALA A 368 9.67 -18.63 -11.60
N THR A 369 9.66 -18.60 -12.93
CA THR A 369 9.05 -19.66 -13.77
C THR A 369 9.99 -20.86 -13.92
N GLU A 370 11.31 -20.62 -13.87
CA GLU A 370 12.35 -21.66 -14.02
C GLU A 370 12.74 -22.34 -12.68
N ALA A 371 12.44 -21.71 -11.53
CA ALA A 371 12.88 -22.13 -10.19
C ALA A 371 12.03 -23.24 -9.54
#